data_AF-A0A271J0G6-F1
#
_entry.id   AF-A0A271J0G6-F1
#
_cell.length_a   1.000
_cell.length_b   1.000
_cell.length_c   1.000
_cell.angle_alpha   90.00
_cell.angle_beta   90.00
_cell.angle_gamma   90.00
#
_symmetry.space_group_name_H-M   'P 1'
#
loop_
_entity.id
_entity.type
_entity.pdbx_description
1 polymer ?
#
loop_
_entity_poly.entity_id
_entity_poly.type
_entity_poly.pdbx_seq_one_letter_code
_entity_poly.pdbx_strand_id
1 'polypeptide(L)'
;MAPNFQDKASFIWQVADDLLRGTFKRSEYGDVTLPFVVLRRLDCVLEERKENILATYEGFKDQLTEDQLDGVLLKTSGVDLTERDRVRVEEIVRDARESEEVQAVMTGNNTRSGQRHVVDRVVDERVYEEVTHGVDLFKKLSDPRANRILKARLFDELIRQFSQAA
;
A
#
# COMPACT_ATOMS: atom_id res chain seq x y z
N MET A 1 -16.55 -12.36 24.08
CA MET A 1 -17.47 -12.49 22.92
C MET A 1 -16.66 -12.26 21.67
N ALA A 2 -16.57 -13.24 20.76
CA ALA A 2 -15.91 -13.03 19.48
C ALA A 2 -16.71 -11.97 18.68
N PRO A 3 -16.06 -10.99 18.04
CA PRO A 3 -16.78 -10.01 17.23
C PRO A 3 -17.48 -10.73 16.07
N ASN A 4 -18.79 -10.56 15.96
CA ASN A 4 -19.59 -11.21 14.92
C ASN A 4 -19.29 -10.59 13.55
N PHE A 5 -18.44 -11.27 12.77
CA PHE A 5 -17.95 -10.78 11.49
C PHE A 5 -19.07 -10.67 10.43
N GLN A 6 -20.11 -11.50 10.56
CA GLN A 6 -21.29 -11.44 9.70
C GLN A 6 -22.04 -10.12 9.87
N ASP A 7 -22.21 -9.62 11.09
CA ASP A 7 -22.95 -8.36 11.34
C ASP A 7 -22.25 -7.16 10.71
N LYS A 8 -20.91 -7.12 10.75
CA LYS A 8 -20.10 -6.06 10.12
C LYS A 8 -20.16 -6.14 8.60
N ALA A 9 -20.07 -7.35 8.03
CA ALA A 9 -20.18 -7.55 6.59
C ALA A 9 -21.57 -7.15 6.09
N SER A 10 -22.63 -7.55 6.79
CA SER A 10 -24.00 -7.17 6.49
C SER A 10 -24.21 -5.66 6.56
N PHE A 11 -23.63 -4.99 7.55
CA PHE A 11 -23.68 -3.53 7.66
C PHE A 11 -22.99 -2.82 6.50
N ILE A 12 -21.77 -3.25 6.12
CA ILE A 12 -21.04 -2.68 4.98
C ILE A 12 -21.84 -2.84 3.68
N TRP A 13 -22.42 -4.04 3.47
CA TRP A 13 -23.27 -4.30 2.31
C TRP A 13 -24.55 -3.47 2.30
N GLN A 14 -25.19 -3.26 3.46
CA GLN A 14 -26.37 -2.41 3.57
C GLN A 14 -26.06 -0.95 3.22
N VAL A 15 -24.97 -0.41 3.76
CA VAL A 15 -24.52 0.96 3.46
C VAL A 15 -24.17 1.13 1.97
N ALA A 16 -23.49 0.15 1.37
CA ALA A 16 -23.19 0.16 -0.05
C ALA A 16 -24.47 0.11 -0.92
N ASP A 17 -25.46 -0.69 -0.50
CA ASP A 17 -26.75 -0.85 -1.19
C ASP A 17 -27.67 0.36 -1.03
N ASP A 18 -27.44 1.21 -0.03
CA ASP A 18 -28.14 2.49 0.15
C ASP A 18 -27.47 3.63 -0.65
N LEU A 19 -26.14 3.67 -0.70
CA LEU A 19 -25.37 4.77 -1.30
C LEU A 19 -25.06 4.58 -2.79
N LEU A 20 -24.86 3.35 -3.26
CA LEU A 20 -24.44 3.07 -4.64
C LEU A 20 -25.59 2.66 -5.56
N ARG A 21 -26.82 2.62 -5.02
CA ARG A 21 -28.02 2.20 -5.74
C ARG A 21 -28.38 3.19 -6.84
N GLY A 22 -28.58 2.66 -8.05
CA GLY A 22 -28.95 3.46 -9.23
C GLY A 22 -27.76 4.00 -10.02
N THR A 23 -26.58 4.14 -9.40
CA THR A 23 -25.35 4.58 -10.08
C THR A 23 -24.46 3.41 -10.50
N PHE A 24 -24.41 2.34 -9.71
CA PHE A 24 -23.59 1.16 -9.97
C PHE A 24 -24.41 -0.13 -9.91
N LYS A 25 -24.01 -1.17 -10.66
CA LYS A 25 -24.59 -2.51 -10.54
C LYS A 25 -24.08 -3.17 -9.27
N ARG A 26 -24.89 -4.07 -8.69
CA ARG A 26 -24.53 -4.79 -7.45
C ARG A 26 -23.22 -5.58 -7.57
N SER A 27 -22.89 -6.06 -8.76
CA SER A 27 -21.61 -6.72 -9.06
C SER A 27 -20.41 -5.78 -8.98
N GLU A 28 -20.60 -4.48 -9.17
CA GLU A 28 -19.57 -3.43 -9.19
C GLU A 28 -19.36 -2.81 -7.79
N TYR A 29 -20.22 -3.11 -6.82
CA TYR A 29 -20.11 -2.57 -5.45
C TYR A 29 -18.79 -2.96 -4.80
N GLY A 30 -18.28 -4.16 -5.09
CA GLY A 30 -16.97 -4.60 -4.61
C GLY A 30 -15.86 -3.68 -5.11
N ASP A 31 -15.88 -3.30 -6.38
CA ASP A 31 -14.83 -2.45 -6.98
C ASP A 31 -14.82 -1.03 -6.40
N VAL A 32 -15.97 -0.51 -6.00
CA VAL A 32 -16.07 0.80 -5.34
C VAL A 32 -15.73 0.70 -3.85
N THR A 33 -16.22 -0.33 -3.16
CA THR A 33 -16.12 -0.43 -1.69
C THR A 33 -14.73 -0.87 -1.23
N LEU A 34 -14.06 -1.76 -1.96
CA LEU A 34 -12.73 -2.29 -1.60
C LEU A 34 -11.68 -1.19 -1.42
N PRO A 35 -11.51 -0.22 -2.32
CA PRO A 35 -10.59 0.90 -2.13
C PRO A 35 -10.82 1.66 -0.82
N PHE A 36 -12.08 1.98 -0.49
CA PHE A 36 -12.40 2.70 0.75
C PHE A 36 -12.15 1.86 2.01
N VAL A 37 -12.37 0.55 1.95
CA VAL A 37 -12.06 -0.36 3.06
C VAL A 37 -10.54 -0.47 3.26
N VAL A 38 -9.76 -0.52 2.18
CA VAL A 38 -8.28 -0.49 2.24
C VAL A 38 -7.80 0.83 2.83
N LEU A 39 -8.32 1.98 2.36
CA LEU A 39 -8.00 3.30 2.92
C LEU A 39 -8.34 3.38 4.42
N ARG A 40 -9.53 2.92 4.82
CA ARG A 40 -9.91 2.90 6.24
C ARG A 40 -9.00 1.99 7.05
N ARG A 41 -8.52 0.87 6.48
CA ARG A 41 -7.60 -0.04 7.15
C ARG A 41 -6.22 0.59 7.34
N LEU A 42 -5.72 1.31 6.34
CA LEU A 42 -4.48 2.10 6.45
C LEU A 42 -4.61 3.19 7.51
N ASP A 43 -5.73 3.92 7.53
CA ASP A 43 -6.03 4.90 8.58
C ASP A 43 -6.05 4.26 9.96
N CYS A 44 -6.72 3.11 10.13
CA CYS A 44 -6.78 2.40 11.41
C CYS A 44 -5.41 1.93 11.92
N VAL A 45 -4.50 1.59 11.01
CA VAL A 45 -3.11 1.20 11.38
C VAL A 45 -2.35 2.41 11.93
N LEU A 46 -2.61 3.61 11.38
CA LEU A 46 -2.01 4.85 11.85
C LEU A 46 -2.75 5.45 13.06
N GLU A 47 -4.02 5.10 13.28
CA GLU A 47 -4.93 5.67 14.29
C GLU A 47 -4.36 5.56 15.71
N GLU A 48 -3.73 4.44 16.07
CA GLU A 48 -3.10 4.24 17.39
C GLU A 48 -1.91 5.18 17.65
N ARG A 49 -1.27 5.70 16.59
CA ARG A 49 -0.05 6.50 16.68
C ARG A 49 -0.23 7.93 16.20
N LYS A 50 -1.43 8.26 15.70
CA LYS A 50 -1.77 9.54 15.11
C LYS A 50 -1.57 10.71 16.07
N GLU A 51 -2.01 10.58 17.31
CA GLU A 51 -1.83 11.63 18.33
C GLU A 51 -0.36 11.88 18.64
N ASN A 52 0.46 10.83 18.72
CA ASN A 52 1.90 10.94 18.92
C ASN A 52 2.60 11.59 17.73
N ILE A 53 2.24 11.21 16.50
CA ILE A 53 2.77 11.80 15.27
C ILE A 53 2.43 13.30 15.21
N LEU A 54 1.19 13.67 15.52
CA LEU A 54 0.74 15.06 15.53
C LEU A 54 1.45 15.89 16.62
N ALA A 55 1.61 15.34 17.82
CA ALA A 55 2.33 16.01 18.90
C ALA A 55 3.81 16.23 18.55
N THR A 56 4.44 15.24 17.91
CA THR A 56 5.81 15.35 17.39
C THR A 56 5.90 16.39 16.27
N TYR A 57 4.95 16.40 15.32
CA TYR A 57 4.91 17.40 14.26
C TYR A 57 4.82 18.82 14.83
N GLU A 58 3.86 19.06 15.71
CA GLU A 58 3.66 20.38 16.35
C GLU A 58 4.87 20.81 17.19
N GLY A 59 5.58 19.87 17.83
CA GLY A 59 6.76 20.16 18.62
C GLY A 59 8.00 20.55 17.80
N PHE A 60 8.12 20.06 16.57
CA PHE A 60 9.34 20.19 15.77
C PHE A 60 9.19 20.96 14.44
N LYS A 61 7.96 21.26 14.00
CA LYS A 61 7.70 21.93 12.70
C LYS A 61 8.41 23.27 12.52
N ASP A 62 8.60 24.03 13.60
CA ASP A 62 9.25 25.35 13.57
C ASP A 62 10.76 25.27 13.89
N GLN A 63 11.27 24.09 14.23
CA GLN A 63 12.64 23.88 14.74
C GLN A 63 13.51 23.06 13.77
N LEU A 64 12.91 22.24 12.92
CA LEU A 64 13.59 21.34 12.01
C LEU A 64 13.31 21.70 10.55
N THR A 65 14.25 21.39 9.66
CA THR A 65 13.97 21.38 8.22
C THR A 65 13.03 20.21 7.88
N GLU A 66 12.26 20.30 6.79
CA GLU A 66 11.34 19.22 6.34
C GLU A 66 12.00 17.83 6.39
N ASP A 67 13.21 17.68 5.85
CA ASP A 67 13.98 16.42 5.88
C ASP A 67 14.20 15.83 7.28
N GLN A 68 14.46 16.69 8.26
CA GLN A 68 14.73 16.28 9.63
C GLN A 68 13.43 15.95 10.35
N LEU A 69 12.37 16.70 10.05
CA LEU A 69 11.04 16.46 10.56
C LEU A 69 10.49 15.11 10.08
N ASP A 70 10.64 14.80 8.79
CA ASP A 70 10.23 13.53 8.20
C ASP A 70 10.91 12.33 8.86
N GLY A 71 12.23 12.43 9.12
CA GLY A 71 12.97 11.38 9.81
C GLY A 71 12.50 11.13 11.25
N VAL A 72 12.06 12.18 11.96
CA VAL A 72 11.52 12.08 13.33
C VAL A 72 10.09 11.53 13.33
N LEU A 73 9.27 11.94 12.37
CA LEU A 73 7.90 11.45 12.20
C LEU A 73 7.87 9.98 11.79
N LEU A 74 8.78 9.54 10.92
CA LEU A 74 8.91 8.13 10.51
C LEU A 74 9.27 7.22 11.71
N LYS A 75 10.16 7.69 12.60
CA LYS A 75 10.47 6.97 13.83
C LYS A 75 9.27 6.91 14.79
N THR A 76 8.51 8.00 14.87
CA THR A 76 7.33 8.11 15.74
C THR A 76 6.15 7.28 15.23
N SER A 77 6.01 7.14 13.91
CA SER A 77 4.99 6.28 13.30
C SER A 77 5.28 4.81 13.53
N GLY A 78 6.51 4.45 13.90
CA GLY A 78 6.97 3.10 14.26
C GLY A 78 6.68 2.06 13.18
N VAL A 79 6.62 2.49 11.93
CA VAL A 79 6.56 1.59 10.77
C VAL A 79 7.91 0.89 10.71
N ASP A 80 7.99 -0.31 11.27
CA ASP A 80 9.18 -1.15 11.21
C ASP A 80 9.10 -1.93 9.89
N LEU A 81 9.81 -1.42 8.88
CA LEU A 81 9.90 -2.09 7.59
C LEU A 81 10.55 -3.46 7.81
N THR A 82 9.78 -4.54 7.59
CA THR A 82 10.32 -5.90 7.60
C THR A 82 11.41 -6.02 6.54
N GLU A 83 12.29 -7.03 6.63
CA GLU A 83 13.32 -7.24 5.58
C GLU A 83 12.73 -7.34 4.17
N ARG A 84 11.49 -7.84 4.04
CA ARG A 84 10.76 -7.86 2.77
C ARG A 84 10.34 -6.46 2.31
N ASP A 85 9.92 -5.61 3.24
CA ASP A 85 9.55 -4.22 2.95
C ASP A 85 10.79 -3.40 2.57
N ARG A 86 11.95 -3.67 3.20
CA ARG A 86 13.23 -3.02 2.87
C ARG A 86 13.67 -3.30 1.44
N VAL A 87 13.66 -4.57 1.02
CA VAL A 87 14.01 -4.94 -0.37
C VAL A 87 13.10 -4.22 -1.36
N ARG A 88 11.80 -4.14 -1.08
CA ARG A 88 10.84 -3.50 -1.99
C ARG A 88 10.98 -1.98 -2.02
N VAL A 89 11.26 -1.35 -0.88
CA VAL A 89 11.59 0.08 -0.80
C VAL A 89 12.90 0.38 -1.53
N GLU A 90 13.92 -0.47 -1.40
CA GLU A 90 15.18 -0.34 -2.14
C GLU A 90 14.97 -0.43 -3.66
N GLU A 91 14.11 -1.34 -4.13
CA GLU A 91 13.73 -1.43 -5.54
C GLU A 91 13.03 -0.15 -6.03
N ILE A 92 12.04 0.35 -5.27
CA ILE A 92 11.33 1.61 -5.60
C ILE A 92 12.30 2.78 -5.67
N VAL A 93 13.20 2.91 -4.69
CA VAL A 93 14.20 4.00 -4.65
C VAL A 93 15.20 3.88 -5.79
N ARG A 94 15.66 2.67 -6.12
CA ARG A 94 16.55 2.44 -7.26
C ARG A 94 15.88 2.86 -8.56
N ASP A 95 14.67 2.37 -8.80
CA ASP A 95 13.91 2.67 -10.02
C ASP A 95 13.63 4.18 -10.15
N ALA A 96 13.24 4.83 -9.05
CA ALA A 96 13.01 6.27 -9.02
C ALA A 96 14.30 7.06 -9.32
N ARG A 97 15.46 6.61 -8.82
CA ARG A 97 16.77 7.23 -9.09
C ARG A 97 17.23 7.03 -10.54
N GLU A 98 16.86 5.91 -11.14
CA GLU A 98 17.17 5.59 -12.53
C GLU A 98 16.25 6.32 -13.52
N SER A 99 15.16 6.94 -13.05
CA SER A 99 14.29 7.79 -13.87
C SER A 99 15.04 8.95 -14.53
N GLU A 100 14.82 9.12 -15.83
CA GLU A 100 15.38 10.23 -16.62
C GLU A 100 15.01 11.60 -16.02
N GLU A 101 13.80 11.74 -15.47
CA GLU A 101 13.32 12.98 -14.86
C GLU A 101 14.11 13.34 -13.59
N VAL A 102 14.35 12.34 -12.73
CA VAL A 102 15.13 12.52 -11.50
C VAL A 102 16.59 12.80 -11.83
N GLN A 103 17.16 12.11 -12.82
CA GLN A 103 18.53 12.39 -13.26
C GLN A 103 18.67 13.81 -13.86
N ALA A 104 17.70 14.24 -14.66
CA ALA A 104 17.67 15.57 -15.25
C ALA A 104 17.55 16.68 -14.19
N VAL A 105 16.68 16.49 -13.18
CA VAL A 105 16.49 17.50 -12.13
C VAL A 105 17.69 17.60 -11.18
N MET A 106 18.38 16.48 -10.95
CA MET A 106 19.53 16.41 -10.05
C MET A 106 20.84 16.91 -10.69
N THR A 107 20.98 16.80 -12.01
CA THR A 107 22.17 17.28 -12.75
C THR A 107 22.01 18.70 -13.29
N GLY A 108 20.78 19.18 -13.44
CA GLY A 108 20.47 20.55 -13.87
C GLY A 108 20.62 21.59 -12.75
N ASN A 109 20.64 22.87 -13.14
CA ASN A 109 20.70 24.00 -12.21
C ASN A 109 19.30 24.30 -11.63
N ASN A 110 18.79 23.40 -10.80
CA ASN A 110 17.46 23.48 -10.19
C ASN A 110 17.53 23.91 -8.72
N THR A 111 16.45 24.51 -8.23
CA THR A 111 16.29 24.79 -6.80
C THR A 111 16.06 23.49 -6.03
N ARG A 112 16.50 23.45 -4.76
CA ARG A 112 16.26 22.27 -3.90
C ARG A 112 14.78 21.90 -3.78
N SER A 113 13.90 22.89 -3.74
CA SER A 113 12.45 22.66 -3.72
C SER A 113 11.93 22.05 -5.02
N GLY A 114 12.47 22.47 -6.18
CA GLY A 114 12.13 21.89 -7.48
C GLY A 114 12.63 20.45 -7.63
N GLN A 115 13.84 20.18 -7.13
CA GLN A 115 14.39 18.82 -7.06
C GLN A 115 13.52 17.91 -6.19
N ARG A 116 13.19 18.36 -4.97
CA ARG A 116 12.29 17.63 -4.06
C ARG A 116 10.96 17.32 -4.72
N HIS A 117 10.31 18.32 -5.32
CA HIS A 117 9.00 18.13 -5.92
C HIS A 117 8.98 17.04 -7.01
N VAL A 118 10.01 17.00 -7.87
CA VAL A 118 10.12 15.98 -8.92
C VAL A 118 10.40 14.60 -8.31
N VAL A 119 11.30 14.52 -7.33
CA VAL A 119 11.62 13.26 -6.65
C VAL A 119 10.38 12.71 -5.94
N ASP A 120 9.68 13.54 -5.17
CA ASP A 120 8.47 13.14 -4.44
C ASP A 120 7.41 12.60 -5.39
N ARG A 121 7.12 13.32 -6.49
CA ARG A 121 6.14 12.88 -7.49
C ARG A 121 6.51 11.52 -8.10
N VAL A 122 7.77 11.34 -8.51
CA VAL A 122 8.23 10.09 -9.14
C VAL A 122 8.16 8.92 -8.16
N VAL A 123 8.53 9.16 -6.90
CA VAL A 123 8.41 8.14 -5.84
C VAL A 123 6.95 7.80 -5.57
N ASP A 124 6.07 8.80 -5.46
CA ASP A 124 4.63 8.59 -5.24
C ASP A 124 3.98 7.78 -6.37
N GLU A 125 4.29 8.10 -7.63
CA GLU A 125 3.81 7.34 -8.79
C GLU A 125 4.28 5.87 -8.72
N ARG A 126 5.54 5.64 -8.35
CA ARG A 126 6.08 4.28 -8.24
C ARG A 126 5.47 3.47 -7.11
N VAL A 127 5.23 4.10 -5.96
CA VAL A 127 4.51 3.50 -4.84
C VAL A 127 3.07 3.17 -5.25
N TYR A 128 2.40 4.07 -5.98
CA TYR A 128 1.05 3.84 -6.49
C TYR A 128 0.98 2.64 -7.44
N GLU A 129 1.94 2.52 -8.37
CA GLU A 129 2.06 1.37 -9.26
C GLU A 129 2.21 0.05 -8.49
N GLU A 130 3.09 0.02 -7.48
CA GLU A 130 3.35 -1.17 -6.66
C GLU A 130 2.11 -1.62 -5.89
N VAL A 131 1.38 -0.67 -5.29
CA VAL A 131 0.11 -0.95 -4.60
C VAL A 131 -0.92 -1.47 -5.59
N THR A 132 -1.06 -0.84 -6.75
CA THR A 132 -2.01 -1.24 -7.79
C THR A 132 -1.70 -2.65 -8.30
N HIS A 133 -0.43 -2.95 -8.53
CA HIS A 133 0.02 -4.30 -8.92
C HIS A 133 -0.30 -5.33 -7.84
N GLY A 134 -0.04 -5.02 -6.57
CA GLY A 134 -0.37 -5.88 -5.45
C GLY A 134 -1.86 -6.19 -5.35
N VAL A 135 -2.71 -5.17 -5.52
CA VAL A 135 -4.17 -5.32 -5.51
C VAL A 135 -4.66 -6.12 -6.72
N ASP A 136 -4.13 -5.87 -7.91
CA ASP A 136 -4.49 -6.62 -9.12
C ASP A 136 -4.06 -8.09 -9.03
N LEU A 137 -2.85 -8.36 -8.52
CA LEU A 137 -2.39 -9.72 -8.23
C LEU A 137 -3.31 -10.41 -7.21
N PHE A 138 -3.69 -9.72 -6.14
CA PHE A 138 -4.64 -10.25 -5.17
C PHE A 138 -6.00 -10.56 -5.81
N LYS A 139 -6.55 -9.68 -6.65
CA LYS A 139 -7.79 -9.92 -7.40
C LYS A 139 -7.67 -11.17 -8.28
N LYS A 140 -6.59 -11.28 -9.05
CA LYS A 140 -6.30 -12.44 -9.91
C LYS A 140 -6.16 -13.75 -9.13
N LEU A 141 -5.49 -13.73 -7.98
CA LEU A 141 -5.31 -14.91 -7.13
C LEU A 141 -6.55 -15.29 -6.33
N SER A 142 -7.45 -14.34 -6.11
CA SER A 142 -8.73 -14.57 -5.43
C SER A 142 -9.81 -15.10 -6.37
N ASP A 143 -9.61 -15.04 -7.69
CA ASP A 143 -10.48 -15.69 -8.67
C ASP A 143 -10.52 -17.22 -8.42
N PRO A 144 -11.71 -17.83 -8.25
CA PRO A 144 -11.82 -19.25 -7.90
C PRO A 144 -11.15 -20.20 -8.90
N ARG A 145 -11.14 -19.84 -10.19
CA ARG A 145 -10.56 -20.66 -11.25
C ARG A 145 -9.04 -20.57 -11.20
N ALA A 146 -8.49 -19.36 -11.12
CA ALA A 146 -7.05 -19.13 -10.99
C ALA A 146 -6.49 -19.79 -9.72
N ASN A 147 -7.18 -19.62 -8.60
CA ASN A 147 -6.80 -20.20 -7.31
C ASN A 147 -6.76 -21.73 -7.35
N ARG A 148 -7.76 -22.36 -7.97
CA ARG A 148 -7.80 -23.82 -8.16
C ARG A 148 -6.64 -24.33 -8.99
N ILE A 149 -6.31 -23.64 -10.09
CA ILE A 149 -5.18 -24.00 -10.96
C ILE A 149 -3.85 -23.88 -10.21
N LEU A 150 -3.65 -22.77 -9.49
CA LEU A 150 -2.43 -22.53 -8.72
C LEU A 150 -2.23 -23.60 -7.64
N LYS A 151 -3.28 -23.93 -6.88
CA LYS A 151 -3.24 -25.00 -5.86
C LYS A 151 -2.93 -26.36 -6.47
N ALA A 152 -3.53 -26.70 -7.61
CA ALA A 152 -3.27 -27.97 -8.29
C ALA A 152 -1.81 -28.07 -8.74
N ARG A 153 -1.27 -27.02 -9.39
CA ARG A 153 0.13 -27.00 -9.80
C ARG A 153 1.10 -27.08 -8.62
N LEU A 154 0.81 -26.37 -7.53
CA LEU A 154 1.61 -26.45 -6.32
C LEU A 154 1.61 -27.87 -5.75
N PHE A 155 0.43 -28.51 -5.70
CA PHE A 155 0.30 -29.88 -5.23
C PHE A 155 1.12 -30.86 -6.09
N ASP A 156 1.01 -30.77 -7.41
CA ASP A 156 1.74 -31.65 -8.35
C ASP A 156 3.26 -31.47 -8.22
N GLU A 157 3.74 -30.23 -8.07
CA GLU A 157 5.16 -29.94 -7.89
C GLU A 157 5.70 -30.47 -6.54
N LEU A 158 4.91 -30.33 -5.47
CA LEU A 158 5.28 -30.89 -4.17
C LEU A 158 5.38 -32.42 -4.24
N ILE A 159 4.41 -33.10 -4.86
CA ILE A 159 4.45 -34.55 -5.05
C ILE A 159 5.70 -34.95 -5.86
N ARG A 160 6.02 -34.21 -6.93
CA ARG A 160 7.22 -34.44 -7.72
C ARG A 160 8.50 -34.35 -6.89
N GLN A 161 8.65 -33.30 -6.08
CA GLN A 161 9.82 -33.11 -5.21
C GLN A 161 9.94 -34.21 -4.15
N PHE A 162 8.83 -34.60 -3.51
CA PHE A 162 8.84 -35.67 -2.51
C PHE A 162 9.10 -37.06 -3.12
N SER A 163 8.64 -37.31 -4.36
CA SER A 163 8.91 -38.56 -5.09
C SER A 163 10.35 -38.68 -5.61
N GLN A 164 11.05 -37.56 -5.78
CA GLN A 164 12.47 -37.51 -6.19
C GLN A 164 13.44 -37.57 -4.99
N ALA A 165 12.95 -37.33 -3.78
CA ALA A 165 13.71 -37.37 -2.53
C ALA A 165 13.62 -38.72 -1.79
N ALA A 166 12.89 -39.69 -2.34
CA ALA A 166 12.75 -41.06 -1.85
C ALA A 166 13.42 -42.05 -2.82
#